data_AF-A0A9D4FS66-F1
#
_entry.id   AF-A0A9D4FS66-F1
#
_cell.length_a   1.000
_cell.length_b   1.000
_cell.length_c   1.000
_cell.angle_alpha   90.00
_cell.angle_beta   90.00
_cell.angle_gamma   90.00
#
_symmetry.space_group_name_H-M   'P 1'
#
loop_
_entity.id
_entity.type
_entity.pdbx_description
1 polymer ?
#
loop_
_entity_poly.entity_id
_entity_poly.type
_entity_poly.pdbx_seq_one_letter_code
_entity_poly.pdbx_strand_id
1 'polypeptide(L)' 'MKLPTDLSFFSSIRRLLHTYNLPTAYQLFESPPSKEVWKAKLNCAMDQHIIATWQEEIKEKPSLRHINSDAISVGKNHYL' A
#
# COMPACT_ATOMS: atom_id res chain seq x y z
N MET A 1 -1.34 -19.75 23.19
CA MET A 1 -0.72 -18.58 22.55
C MET A 1 -1.37 -17.33 23.14
N LYS A 2 -0.62 -16.48 23.86
CA LYS A 2 -1.15 -15.20 24.36
C LYS A 2 -1.22 -14.24 23.18
N LEU A 3 -2.41 -13.77 22.84
CA LEU A 3 -2.58 -12.70 21.84
C LEU A 3 -1.81 -11.47 22.32
N PRO A 4 -1.04 -10.79 21.46
CA PRO A 4 -0.39 -9.54 21.83
C PRO A 4 -1.47 -8.50 22.12
N THR A 5 -1.75 -8.25 23.40
CA THR A 5 -2.65 -7.18 23.90
C THR A 5 -1.95 -5.83 23.93
N ASP A 6 -1.09 -5.57 22.94
CA ASP A 6 -0.37 -4.32 22.84
C ASP A 6 -1.21 -3.36 22.00
N LEU A 7 -1.88 -2.39 22.65
CA LEU A 7 -2.69 -1.38 21.98
C LEU A 7 -1.91 -0.65 20.88
N SER A 8 -0.58 -0.56 21.01
CA SER A 8 0.33 -0.01 20.01
C SER A 8 0.37 -0.83 18.72
N PHE A 9 0.29 -2.16 18.80
CA PHE A 9 0.32 -3.07 17.66
C PHE A 9 -0.96 -2.97 16.83
N PHE A 10 -2.13 -3.02 17.48
CA PHE A 10 -3.42 -2.85 16.81
C PHE A 10 -3.56 -1.48 16.16
N SER A 11 -3.08 -0.43 16.83
CA SER A 11 -3.07 0.93 16.28
C SER A 11 -2.17 1.03 15.05
N SER A 12 -1.02 0.36 15.07
CA SER A 12 -0.09 0.30 13.93
C SER A 12 -0.70 -0.44 12.74
N ILE A 13 -1.36 -1.58 12.97
CA ILE A 13 -2.08 -2.30 11.92
C ILE A 13 -3.20 -1.45 11.34
N ARG A 14 -4.02 -0.82 12.19
CA ARG A 14 -5.11 0.04 11.73
C ARG A 14 -4.58 1.21 10.89
N ARG A 15 -3.46 1.80 11.30
CA ARG A 15 -2.79 2.86 10.55
C ARG A 15 -2.32 2.34 9.18
N LEU A 16 -1.65 1.19 9.14
CA LEU A 16 -1.20 0.58 7.88
C LEU A 16 -2.37 0.28 6.95
N LEU A 17 -3.43 -0.34 7.45
CA LEU A 17 -4.63 -0.63 6.66
C LEU A 17 -5.26 0.65 6.09
N HIS A 18 -5.29 1.72 6.89
CA HIS A 18 -5.79 3.01 6.42
C HIS A 18 -4.87 3.66 5.39
N THR A 19 -3.55 3.66 5.61
CA THR A 19 -2.55 4.24 4.70
C THR A 19 -2.64 3.64 3.29
N TYR A 20 -2.84 2.33 3.21
CA TYR A 20 -2.94 1.60 1.95
C TYR A 20 -4.39 1.36 1.49
N ASN A 21 -5.38 1.97 2.15
CA ASN A 21 -6.81 1.78 1.85
C ASN A 21 -7.24 0.29 1.76
N LEU A 22 -6.70 -0.53 2.64
CA LEU A 22 -6.92 -1.98 2.70
C LEU A 22 -8.14 -2.32 3.57
N PRO A 23 -8.87 -3.40 3.24
CA PRO A 23 -10.01 -3.84 4.03
C PRO A 23 -9.59 -4.25 5.44
N THR A 24 -10.47 -3.96 6.39
CA THR A 24 -10.31 -4.35 7.78
C THR A 24 -10.39 -5.87 7.96
N ALA A 25 -9.88 -6.35 9.10
CA ALA A 25 -9.99 -7.77 9.45
C ALA A 25 -11.44 -8.29 9.43
N TYR A 26 -12.41 -7.46 9.83
CA TYR A 26 -13.84 -7.80 9.78
C TYR A 26 -14.35 -7.97 8.34
N GLN A 27 -14.00 -7.04 7.44
CA GLN A 27 -14.38 -7.13 6.03
C GLN A 27 -13.74 -8.33 5.33
N LEU A 28 -12.51 -8.68 5.71
CA LEU A 28 -11.84 -9.89 5.25
C LEU A 28 -12.49 -11.18 5.79
N PHE A 29 -13.07 -11.13 6.99
CA PHE A 29 -13.77 -12.27 7.57
C PHE A 29 -15.13 -12.51 6.91
N GLU A 30 -15.86 -11.44 6.59
CA GLU A 30 -17.15 -11.52 5.89
C GLU A 30 -17.01 -12.04 4.45
N SER A 31 -15.93 -11.65 3.76
CA SER A 31 -15.66 -12.08 2.39
C SER A 31 -14.18 -12.43 2.20
N PRO A 32 -13.74 -13.63 2.63
CA PRO A 32 -12.33 -14.01 2.58
C PRO A 32 -11.85 -14.17 1.13
N PRO A 33 -10.90 -13.33 0.67
CA PRO A 33 -10.29 -13.50 -0.64
C PRO A 33 -9.37 -14.72 -0.66
N SER A 34 -9.13 -15.29 -1.85
CA SER A 34 -8.05 -16.25 -2.00
C SER A 34 -6.69 -15.60 -1.70
N LYS A 35 -5.71 -16.41 -1.28
CA LYS A 35 -4.35 -15.93 -0.98
C LYS A 35 -3.74 -15.12 -2.14
N GLU A 36 -3.96 -15.57 -3.37
CA GLU A 36 -3.47 -14.91 -4.58
C GLU A 36 -4.14 -13.56 -4.81
N VAL A 37 -5.47 -13.51 -4.70
CA VAL A 37 -6.24 -12.28 -4.83
C VAL A 37 -5.84 -11.28 -3.76
N TRP A 38 -5.64 -11.74 -2.53
CA TRP A 38 -5.20 -10.88 -1.44
C TRP A 38 -3.81 -10.31 -1.67
N LYS A 39 -2.86 -11.15 -2.11
CA LYS A 39 -1.51 -10.70 -2.46
C LYS A 39 -1.53 -9.68 -3.60
N ALA A 40 -2.34 -9.91 -4.62
CA ALA A 40 -2.50 -8.97 -5.74
C ALA A 40 -3.06 -7.62 -5.28
N LYS A 41 -4.09 -7.63 -4.41
CA LYS A 41 -4.66 -6.41 -3.82
C LYS A 41 -3.65 -5.64 -2.97
N LEU A 42 -2.90 -6.34 -2.13
CA LEU A 42 -1.85 -5.74 -1.30
C LEU A 42 -0.77 -5.06 -2.16
N ASN A 43 -0.24 -5.78 -3.15
CA ASN A 43 0.77 -5.23 -4.05
C ASN A 43 0.24 -4.00 -4.80
N CYS A 44 -0.99 -4.08 -5.34
CA CYS A 44 -1.61 -2.96 -6.04
C CYS A 44 -1.78 -1.73 -5.14
N ALA A 45 -2.24 -1.92 -3.90
CA ALA A 45 -2.40 -0.84 -2.93
C ALA A 45 -1.05 -0.19 -2.54
N MET A 46 -0.01 -1.01 -2.36
CA MET A 46 1.34 -0.51 -2.11
C MET A 46 1.89 0.27 -3.30
N ASP A 47 1.74 -0.26 -4.51
CA ASP A 47 2.22 0.39 -5.73
C ASP A 47 1.54 1.75 -5.94
N GLN A 48 0.22 1.82 -5.73
CA GLN A 48 -0.54 3.06 -5.80
C GLN A 48 -0.06 4.10 -4.79
N HIS A 49 0.18 3.68 -3.55
CA HIS A 49 0.68 4.59 -2.51
C HIS A 49 2.08 5.12 -2.87
N ILE A 50 2.98 4.27 -3.35
CA ILE A 50 4.32 4.67 -3.76
C ILE A 50 4.27 5.67 -4.92
N ILE A 51 3.44 5.40 -5.94
CA ILE A 51 3.26 6.30 -7.09
C ILE A 51 2.74 7.66 -6.60
N ALA A 52 1.73 7.68 -5.72
CA ALA A 52 1.19 8.92 -5.18
C ALA A 52 2.26 9.74 -4.44
N THR A 53 3.06 9.10 -3.59
CA THR A 53 4.17 9.75 -2.88
C THR A 53 5.21 10.32 -3.84
N TRP A 54 5.61 9.56 -4.88
CA TRP A 54 6.56 10.06 -5.88
C TRP A 54 6.00 11.22 -6.70
N GLN A 55 4.71 11.19 -7.03
CA GLN A 55 4.05 12.30 -7.72
C GLN A 55 4.01 13.56 -6.88
N GLU A 56 3.78 13.45 -5.56
CA GLU A 56 3.89 14.58 -4.63
C GLU A 56 5.32 15.12 -4.56
N GLU A 57 6.32 14.25 -4.40
CA GLU A 57 7.74 14.68 -4.35
C GLU A 57 8.19 15.39 -5.64
N ILE A 58 7.71 14.95 -6.81
CA ILE A 58 8.02 15.58 -8.10
C ILE A 58 7.36 16.96 -8.19
N LYS A 59 6.13 17.12 -7.71
CA LYS A 59 5.44 18.42 -7.67
C LYS A 59 6.18 19.41 -6.77
N GLU A 60 6.71 18.94 -5.64
CA GLU A 60 7.44 19.77 -4.69
C GLU A 60 8.85 20.17 -5.16
N LYS A 61 9.46 19.41 -6.09
CA LYS A 61 10.81 19.66 -6.60
C LYS A 61 10.81 20.38 -7.95
N PRO A 62 11.22 21.66 -8.02
CA PRO A 62 11.27 22.42 -9.27
C PRO A 62 12.18 21.81 -10.34
N SER A 63 13.23 21.09 -9.92
CA SER A 63 14.18 20.42 -10.82
C SER A 63 13.60 19.21 -11.57
N LEU A 64 12.45 18.68 -11.12
CA LEU A 64 11.80 17.51 -11.69
C LEU A 64 10.56 17.86 -12.53
N ARG A 65 10.30 19.15 -12.79
CA ARG A 65 9.13 19.64 -13.55
C ARG A 65 9.02 19.09 -14.98
N HIS A 66 10.10 18.56 -15.53
CA HIS A 66 10.14 17.97 -16.86
C HIS A 66 9.76 16.47 -16.88
N ILE A 67 9.64 15.84 -15.70
CA ILE A 67 9.21 14.45 -15.60
C ILE A 67 7.70 14.38 -15.80
N ASN A 68 7.27 13.54 -16.74
CA ASN A 68 5.87 13.19 -16.87
C ASN A 68 5.46 12.29 -15.69
N SER A 69 4.88 12.90 -14.66
CA SER A 69 4.44 12.22 -13.44
C SER A 69 3.36 11.17 -13.67
N ASP A 70 2.63 11.27 -14.78
CA ASP A 70 1.53 10.35 -15.13
C ASP A 70 2.05 9.06 -15.77
N ALA A 71 3.30 9.05 -16.22
CA ALA A 71 3.96 7.88 -16.79
C ALA A 71 4.73 7.05 -15.74
N ILE A 72 4.66 7.44 -14.45
CA ILE A 72 5.36 6.76 -13.37
C ILE A 72 4.69 5.40 -13.10
N SER A 73 5.51 4.36 -13.07
CA SER A 73 5.08 3.02 -12.70
C SER A 73 6.10 2.38 -11.76
N VAL A 74 5.62 1.55 -10.85
CA VAL A 74 6.50 0.72 -10.03
C VAL A 74 7.04 -0.39 -10.93
N GLY A 75 8.36 -0.39 -11.15
CA GLY A 75 9.02 -1.45 -11.89
C GLY A 75 8.80 -2.79 -11.19
N LYS A 76 8.28 -3.79 -11.91
CA LYS A 76 8.33 -5.16 -11.41
C LYS A 76 9.79 -5.57 -11.45
N ASN A 77 10.39 -5.83 -10.29
CA ASN A 77 11.68 -6.50 -10.26
C ASN A 77 11.49 -7.84 -10.99
N HIS A 78 12.06 -7.94 -12.18
CA HIS A 78 12.24 -9.20 -12.89
C HIS A 78 13.26 -10.03 -12.09
N TYR A 79 12.81 -10.66 -11.01
CA TYR A 79 13.54 -11.80 -10.47
C TYR A 79 13.04 -13.06 -11.20
N LEU A 80 14.00 -13.62 -11.93
CA LEU A 80 14.06 -14.94 -12.54
C LEU A 80 13.42 -16.05 -11.69
#